data_AF-A0A938FTD8-F1
#
_entry.id   AF-A0A938FTD8-F1
#
_cell.length_a   1.000
_cell.length_b   1.000
_cell.length_c   1.000
_cell.angle_alpha   90.00
_cell.angle_beta   90.00
_cell.angle_gamma   90.00
#
_symmetry.space_group_name_H-M   'P 1'
#
loop_
_entity.id
_entity.type
_entity.pdbx_description
1 polymer ?
#
loop_
_entity_poly.entity_id
_entity_poly.type
_entity_poly.pdbx_seq_one_letter_code
_entity_poly.pdbx_strand_id
1 'polypeptide(L)'
;MKRDYDFSKAKRGPVIPAATGKMRITIRLDEDVVGWFRTQVEKAGGGNYQSLINDALRQYIGHAREPLEETLRRVVREEIKRAS
;
A
#
# COMPACT_ATOMS: atom_id res chain seq x y z
N MET A 1 -21.58 4.80 -37.72
CA MET A 1 -21.98 4.87 -36.30
C MET A 1 -23.39 4.31 -36.19
N LYS A 2 -23.67 3.36 -35.28
CA LYS A 2 -25.03 2.82 -35.13
C LYS A 2 -25.93 3.86 -34.46
N ARG A 3 -27.20 3.91 -34.88
CA ARG A 3 -28.18 4.89 -34.39
C ARG A 3 -28.64 4.58 -32.96
N ASP A 4 -28.76 3.31 -32.60
CA ASP A 4 -29.22 2.90 -31.28
C ASP A 4 -28.41 1.70 -30.75
N TYR A 5 -28.19 1.67 -29.44
CA TYR A 5 -27.55 0.59 -28.70
C TYR A 5 -28.53 0.04 -27.67
N ASP A 6 -28.81 -1.26 -27.73
CA ASP A 6 -29.66 -1.96 -26.77
C ASP A 6 -28.85 -2.29 -25.50
N PHE A 7 -29.25 -1.68 -24.38
CA PHE A 7 -28.64 -1.87 -23.06
C PHE A 7 -29.50 -2.72 -22.11
N SER A 8 -30.52 -3.43 -22.61
CA SER A 8 -31.41 -4.28 -21.79
C SER A 8 -30.67 -5.32 -20.95
N LYS A 9 -29.48 -5.77 -21.38
CA LYS A 9 -28.60 -6.72 -20.66
C LYS A 9 -27.38 -6.07 -20.01
N ALA A 10 -27.31 -4.74 -19.97
CA ALA A 10 -26.15 -4.05 -19.42
C ALA A 10 -26.09 -4.21 -17.89
N LYS A 11 -24.96 -4.71 -17.39
CA LYS A 11 -24.70 -4.81 -15.95
C LYS A 11 -24.03 -3.54 -15.45
N ARG A 12 -24.62 -2.89 -14.44
CA ARG A 12 -24.00 -1.74 -13.77
C ARG A 12 -22.77 -2.23 -12.99
N GLY A 13 -21.62 -1.65 -13.30
CA GLY A 13 -20.37 -1.95 -12.61
C GLY A 13 -19.17 -1.41 -13.38
N PRO A 14 -18.02 -1.28 -12.72
CA PRO A 14 -16.78 -0.94 -13.40
C PRO A 14 -16.44 -2.02 -14.44
N VAL A 15 -16.04 -1.58 -15.64
CA VAL A 15 -15.63 -2.47 -16.75
C VAL A 15 -14.42 -3.34 -16.36
N ILE A 16 -13.59 -2.82 -15.44
CA ILE A 16 -12.44 -3.51 -14.89
C ILE A 16 -12.75 -3.87 -13.43
N PRO A 17 -12.81 -5.15 -13.04
CA PRO A 17 -12.95 -5.53 -11.65
C PRO A 17 -11.77 -5.01 -10.84
N ALA A 18 -12.01 -4.59 -9.60
CA ALA A 18 -10.94 -4.22 -8.69
C ALA A 18 -9.94 -5.39 -8.59
N ALA A 19 -8.64 -5.10 -8.67
CA ALA A 19 -7.61 -6.12 -8.57
C ALA A 19 -7.84 -6.97 -7.30
N THR A 20 -7.90 -8.29 -7.45
CA THR A 20 -8.20 -9.25 -6.39
C THR A 20 -7.36 -8.94 -5.14
N GLY A 21 -8.03 -8.74 -4.00
CA GLY A 21 -7.37 -8.44 -2.72
C GLY A 21 -7.13 -6.95 -2.41
N LYS A 22 -7.47 -6.02 -3.31
CA LYS A 22 -7.47 -4.58 -3.00
C LYS A 22 -8.89 -4.08 -2.74
N MET A 23 -9.11 -3.53 -1.55
CA MET A 23 -10.38 -2.89 -1.19
C MET A 23 -10.31 -1.40 -1.51
N ARG A 24 -11.28 -0.88 -2.27
CA ARG A 24 -11.43 0.57 -2.47
C ARG A 24 -12.14 1.16 -1.26
N ILE A 25 -11.43 2.01 -0.53
CA ILE A 25 -11.96 2.73 0.63
C ILE A 25 -11.86 4.24 0.40
N THR A 26 -12.75 5.01 1.03
CA THR A 26 -12.64 6.47 1.09
C THR A 26 -12.09 6.82 2.47
N ILE A 27 -10.86 7.32 2.52
CA ILE A 27 -10.19 7.76 3.75
C ILE A 27 -9.74 9.20 3.59
N ARG A 28 -9.74 9.96 4.69
CA ARG A 28 -9.08 11.26 4.73
C ARG A 28 -7.62 11.04 5.13
N LEU A 29 -6.71 11.64 4.37
CA LEU A 29 -5.28 11.69 4.66
C LEU A 29 -4.88 13.15 4.63
N ASP A 30 -3.91 13.52 5.46
CA ASP A 30 -3.37 14.86 5.48
C ASP A 30 -2.65 15.18 4.15
N GLU A 31 -2.71 16.45 3.77
CA GLU A 31 -2.21 16.90 2.47
C GLU A 31 -0.69 16.72 2.36
N ASP A 32 0.03 16.94 3.46
CA ASP A 32 1.48 16.77 3.55
C ASP A 32 1.91 15.31 3.37
N VAL A 33 1.17 14.36 3.93
CA VAL A 33 1.40 12.92 3.76
C VAL A 33 1.25 12.54 2.29
N VAL A 34 0.14 12.95 1.66
CA VAL A 34 -0.09 12.67 0.23
C VAL A 34 0.96 13.36 -0.64
N GLY A 35 1.30 14.60 -0.32
CA GLY A 35 2.34 15.38 -1.00
C GLY A 35 3.70 14.70 -0.95
N TRP A 36 4.11 14.23 0.24
CA TRP A 36 5.38 13.54 0.42
C TRP A 36 5.50 12.31 -0.48
N PHE A 37 4.49 11.43 -0.47
CA PHE A 37 4.51 10.22 -1.31
C PHE A 37 4.47 10.54 -2.81
N ARG A 38 3.78 11.60 -3.24
CA ARG A 38 3.82 12.05 -4.63
C ARG A 38 5.23 12.47 -5.04
N THR A 39 5.90 13.29 -4.22
CA THR A 39 7.29 13.71 -4.48
C THR A 39 8.25 12.52 -4.56
N GLN A 40 8.08 11.49 -3.72
CA GLN A 40 8.91 10.28 -3.81
C GLN A 40 8.75 9.55 -5.14
N VAL A 41 7.50 9.43 -5.62
CA VAL A 41 7.21 8.78 -6.91
C VAL A 41 7.73 9.59 -8.08
N GLU A 42 7.60 10.92 -8.05
CA GLU A 42 8.14 11.80 -9.08
C GLU A 42 9.67 11.67 -9.18
N LYS A 43 10.35 11.64 -8.03
CA LYS A 43 11.81 11.42 -7.97
C LYS A 43 12.24 10.06 -8.53
N ALA A 44 11.41 9.03 -8.38
CA ALA A 44 11.66 7.70 -8.90
C ALA A 44 11.37 7.53 -10.40
N GLY A 45 10.97 8.60 -11.11
CA GLY A 45 10.66 8.56 -12.55
C GLY A 45 9.21 8.17 -12.86
N GLY A 46 8.31 8.30 -11.88
CA GLY A 46 6.89 7.97 -12.00
C GLY A 46 6.48 6.72 -11.24
N GLY A 47 5.17 6.46 -11.16
CA GLY A 47 4.62 5.34 -10.41
C GLY A 47 3.29 5.67 -9.69
N ASN A 48 2.88 4.80 -8.77
CA ASN A 48 1.63 4.94 -8.03
C ASN A 48 1.91 5.25 -6.55
N TYR A 49 1.65 6.48 -6.12
CA TYR A 49 1.81 6.91 -4.73
C TYR A 49 0.91 6.10 -3.77
N GLN A 50 -0.23 5.59 -4.24
CA GLN A 50 -1.10 4.72 -3.44
C GLN A 50 -0.43 3.39 -3.11
N SER A 51 0.45 2.89 -3.99
CA SER A 51 1.23 1.68 -3.70
C SER A 51 2.21 1.93 -2.55
N LEU A 52 2.94 3.07 -2.59
CA LEU A 52 3.88 3.42 -1.51
C LEU A 52 3.17 3.62 -0.16
N ILE A 53 2.01 4.28 -0.17
CA ILE A 53 1.18 4.42 1.04
C ILE A 53 0.80 3.04 1.59
N ASN A 54 0.35 2.13 0.73
CA ASN A 54 -0.01 0.77 1.16
C ASN A 54 1.21 -0.01 1.70
N ASP A 55 2.37 0.14 1.08
CA ASP A 55 3.60 -0.52 1.53
C ASP A 55 4.05 0.02 2.90
N ALA A 56 3.94 1.34 3.12
CA ALA A 56 4.20 1.94 4.43
C ALA A 56 3.23 1.42 5.50
N LEU A 57 1.94 1.31 5.18
CA LEU A 57 0.95 0.71 6.10
C LEU A 57 1.26 -0.76 6.41
N ARG A 58 1.71 -1.53 5.42
CA ARG A 58 2.15 -2.93 5.62
C ARG A 58 3.37 -3.02 6.53
N GLN A 59 4.36 -2.15 6.33
CA GLN A 59 5.55 -2.08 7.19
C GLN A 59 5.16 -1.74 8.63
N TYR A 60 4.28 -0.76 8.82
CA TYR A 60 3.77 -0.41 10.14
C TYR A 60 3.07 -1.59 10.83
N ILE A 61 2.20 -2.31 10.11
CA ILE A 61 1.56 -3.54 10.63
C ILE A 61 2.60 -4.61 10.99
N GLY A 62 3.64 -4.77 10.16
CA GLY A 62 4.75 -5.69 10.44
C GLY A 62 5.47 -5.34 11.73
N HIS A 63 5.87 -4.08 11.90
CA HIS A 63 6.53 -3.57 13.11
C HIS A 63 5.62 -3.62 14.35
N ALA A 64 4.31 -3.46 14.19
CA ALA A 64 3.36 -3.58 15.29
C ALA A 64 3.17 -5.03 15.76
N ARG A 65 3.38 -6.02 14.86
CA ARG A 65 3.26 -7.45 15.18
C ARG A 65 4.54 -8.05 15.75
N GLU A 66 5.70 -7.59 15.29
CA GLU A 66 7.00 -7.94 15.84
C GLU A 66 7.74 -6.62 16.07
N PRO A 67 7.73 -6.07 17.29
CA PRO A 67 8.47 -4.86 17.59
C PRO A 67 9.92 -5.09 17.17
N LEU A 68 10.46 -4.22 16.33
CA LEU A 68 11.87 -4.28 15.89
C LEU A 68 12.81 -4.45 17.11
N GLU A 69 12.40 -3.91 18.25
CA GLU A 69 13.06 -4.04 19.55
C GLU A 69 13.21 -5.49 20.03
N GLU A 70 12.21 -6.35 19.83
CA GLU A 70 12.27 -7.77 20.21
C GLU A 70 13.23 -8.55 19.31
N THR A 71 13.17 -8.29 18.00
CA THR A 71 14.11 -8.84 17.02
C THR A 71 15.54 -8.38 17.32
N LEU A 72 15.75 -7.10 17.60
CA LEU A 72 17.06 -6.53 17.96
C LEU A 72 17.59 -7.12 19.27
N ARG A 73 16.75 -7.24 20.32
CA ARG A 73 17.13 -7.87 21.59
C ARG A 73 17.55 -9.32 21.41
N ARG A 74 16.89 -10.08 20.53
CA ARG A 74 17.27 -11.46 20.20
C ARG A 74 18.65 -11.50 19.55
N VAL A 75 18.87 -10.71 18.49
CA VAL A 75 20.14 -10.66 17.76
C VAL A 75 21.29 -10.23 18.66
N VAL A 76 21.12 -9.17 19.45
CA VAL A 76 22.15 -8.69 20.39
C VAL A 76 22.50 -9.76 21.43
N ARG A 77 21.52 -10.50 21.94
CA ARG A 77 21.75 -11.57 22.93
C ARG A 77 22.47 -12.77 22.32
N GLU A 78 22.20 -13.10 21.07
CA GLU A 78 22.94 -14.16 20.35
C GLU A 78 24.39 -13.76 20.09
N GLU A 79 24.65 -12.53 19.68
CA GLU A 79 26.02 -12.04 19.43
C GLU A 79 26.85 -11.95 20.72
N ILE A 80 26.25 -11.51 21.85
CA ILE A 80 26.94 -11.53 23.15
C ILE A 80 27.31 -12.96 23.57
N LYS A 81 26.41 -13.94 23.36
CA LYS A 81 26.69 -15.36 23.67
C LYS A 81 27.78 -15.97 22.78
N ARG A 82 27.94 -15.49 21.54
CA ARG A 82 29.00 -15.93 20.62
C ARG A 82 30.35 -15.30 20.93
N ALA A 83 30.34 -14.09 21.48
CA ALA A 83 31.53 -13.35 21.84
C ALA A 83 32.10 -13.73 23.22
N SER A 84 31.33 -14.45 24.05
CA SER A 84 31.73 -14.96 25.36
C SER A 84 32.26 -16.39 25.33
#